data_AF-A0A6P0XXV0-F1
#
_entry.id   AF-A0A6P0XXV0-F1
#
_cell.length_a   1.000
_cell.length_b   1.000
_cell.length_c   1.000
_cell.angle_alpha   90.00
_cell.angle_beta   90.00
_cell.angle_gamma   90.00
#
_symmetry.space_group_name_H-M   'P 1'
#
loop_
_entity.id
_entity.type
_entity.pdbx_description
1 polymer ?
#
loop_
_entity_poly.entity_id
_entity_poly.type
_entity_poly.pdbx_seq_one_letter_code
_entity_poly.pdbx_strand_id
1 'polypeptide(L)'
;SGGYWISMNADKIFAEPTTITGSIGVFGVLFNIQELGNENGITWDTVKIGQFADLNNNSRPKTEEELALIQNMVDSIYERFITNVATARNLPKEKVAEIAQGRVWSGVSAQELGLVDEITGIEGAIKFAAEKAELGDGWKVEEYPKSRSLEQRIFRSLSGVEAEISTSPVDPLTAEFQKLQQELASLRAMNDPYGIYTRLPFNLRID
;
A
#
# COMPACT_ATOMS: atom_id res chain seq x y z
N SER A 1 3.95 -10.95 7.12
CA SER A 1 2.97 -9.87 7.28
C SER A 1 1.94 -10.04 6.17
N GLY A 2 1.29 -8.98 5.69
CA GLY A 2 0.25 -9.05 4.66
C GLY A 2 0.65 -9.84 3.41
N GLY A 3 1.91 -9.73 2.96
CA GLY A 3 2.42 -10.52 1.83
C GLY A 3 2.31 -12.03 2.04
N TYR A 4 2.70 -12.52 3.22
CA TYR A 4 2.54 -13.95 3.54
C TYR A 4 1.06 -14.33 3.74
N TRP A 5 0.25 -13.42 4.30
CA TRP A 5 -1.19 -13.63 4.49
C TRP A 5 -1.89 -13.94 3.17
N ILE A 6 -1.58 -13.20 2.10
CA ILE A 6 -2.20 -13.44 0.79
C ILE A 6 -1.63 -14.68 0.09
N SER A 7 -0.38 -15.06 0.40
CA SER A 7 0.27 -16.23 -0.20
C SER A 7 -0.10 -17.56 0.46
N MET A 8 -0.48 -17.57 1.74
CA MET A 8 -0.57 -18.81 2.53
C MET A 8 -1.53 -19.86 1.96
N ASN A 9 -2.58 -19.44 1.25
CA ASN A 9 -3.61 -20.31 0.64
C ASN A 9 -3.27 -20.73 -0.80
N ALA A 10 -2.10 -20.38 -1.33
CA ALA A 10 -1.67 -20.88 -2.63
C ALA A 10 -1.48 -22.40 -2.56
N ASP A 11 -1.74 -23.08 -3.67
CA ASP A 11 -1.52 -24.53 -3.77
C ASP A 11 -0.06 -24.92 -3.57
N LYS A 12 0.85 -24.01 -3.97
CA LYS A 12 2.28 -24.12 -3.73
C LYS A 12 2.88 -22.72 -3.60
N ILE A 13 3.73 -22.53 -2.61
CA ILE A 13 4.43 -21.30 -2.32
C ILE A 13 5.90 -21.49 -2.72
N PHE A 14 6.37 -20.60 -3.59
CA PHE A 14 7.74 -20.57 -4.06
C PHE A 14 8.48 -19.37 -3.46
N ALA A 15 9.76 -19.54 -3.18
CA ALA A 15 10.64 -18.45 -2.74
C ALA A 15 12.06 -18.64 -3.27
N GLU A 16 12.82 -17.57 -3.43
CA GLU A 16 14.27 -17.67 -3.66
C GLU A 16 15.00 -17.91 -2.33
N PRO A 17 16.24 -18.43 -2.33
CA PRO A 17 16.97 -18.67 -1.09
C PRO A 17 17.06 -17.44 -0.18
N THR A 18 17.22 -16.26 -0.79
CA THR A 18 17.39 -14.97 -0.13
C THR A 18 16.07 -14.19 0.05
N THR A 19 14.92 -14.76 -0.32
CA THR A 19 13.62 -14.13 -0.07
C THR A 19 13.47 -13.84 1.42
N ILE A 20 12.97 -12.64 1.76
CA ILE A 20 12.57 -12.29 3.12
C ILE A 20 11.07 -12.50 3.23
N THR A 21 10.66 -13.48 4.02
CA THR A 21 9.25 -13.85 4.20
C THR A 21 8.91 -14.05 5.68
N GLY A 22 7.75 -14.64 5.97
CA GLY A 22 7.24 -14.78 7.33
C GLY A 22 6.64 -13.45 7.80
N SER A 23 7.18 -12.89 8.89
CA SER A 23 6.64 -11.72 9.58
C SER A 23 5.17 -11.94 9.98
N ILE A 24 4.86 -13.15 10.44
CA ILE A 24 3.51 -13.52 10.87
C ILE A 24 3.27 -12.82 12.20
N GLY A 25 2.63 -11.66 12.16
CA GLY A 25 2.48 -10.74 13.27
C GLY A 25 1.56 -9.58 12.89
N VAL A 26 1.05 -8.90 13.92
CA VAL A 26 0.15 -7.75 13.79
C VAL A 26 0.62 -6.70 14.78
N PHE A 27 0.70 -5.45 14.34
CA PHE A 27 0.97 -4.32 15.22
C PHE A 27 0.19 -3.10 14.75
N GLY A 28 -0.06 -2.17 15.67
CA GLY A 28 -0.66 -0.88 15.39
C GLY A 28 0.17 0.22 16.02
N VAL A 29 0.19 1.39 15.39
CA VAL A 29 0.80 2.61 15.93
C VAL A 29 -0.29 3.65 16.06
N LEU A 30 -0.38 4.26 17.25
CA LEU A 30 -1.33 5.32 17.54
C LEU A 30 -0.57 6.62 17.75
N PHE A 31 -0.89 7.64 16.96
CA PHE A 31 -0.27 8.95 17.10
C PHE A 31 -1.00 9.78 18.14
N ASN A 32 -0.24 10.52 18.95
CA ASN A 32 -0.75 11.53 19.85
C ASN A 32 -0.03 12.85 19.54
N ILE A 33 -0.78 13.85 19.12
CA ILE A 33 -0.28 15.18 18.74
C ILE A 33 -0.60 16.26 19.77
N GLN A 34 -1.11 15.87 20.96
CA GLN A 34 -1.52 16.81 22.00
C GLN A 34 -0.41 17.81 22.34
N GLU A 35 0.79 17.30 22.67
CA GLU A 35 1.93 18.13 23.09
C GLU A 35 2.35 19.09 21.97
N LEU A 36 2.53 18.57 20.76
CA LEU A 36 2.87 19.37 19.57
C LEU A 36 1.86 20.50 19.32
N GLY A 37 0.56 20.22 19.45
CA GLY A 37 -0.46 21.25 19.26
C GLY A 37 -0.50 22.28 20.37
N ASN A 38 -0.44 21.82 21.62
CA ASN A 38 -0.48 22.69 22.80
C ASN A 38 0.70 23.67 22.81
N GLU A 39 1.90 23.22 22.43
CA GLU A 39 3.09 24.08 22.27
C GLU A 39 2.91 25.19 21.22
N ASN A 40 1.99 24.99 20.26
CA ASN A 40 1.64 25.95 19.22
C ASN A 40 0.32 26.68 19.50
N GLY A 41 -0.19 26.61 20.74
CA GLY A 41 -1.40 27.30 21.16
C GLY A 41 -2.70 26.69 20.61
N ILE A 42 -2.65 25.47 20.08
CA ILE A 42 -3.84 24.74 19.60
C ILE A 42 -4.41 23.92 20.76
N THR A 43 -5.70 24.10 21.04
CA THR A 43 -6.43 23.34 22.07
C THR A 43 -7.67 22.70 21.47
N TRP A 44 -8.16 21.63 22.11
CA TRP A 44 -9.33 20.88 21.65
C TRP A 44 -10.28 20.59 22.81
N ASP A 45 -11.54 20.96 22.63
CA ASP A 45 -12.65 20.48 23.45
C ASP A 45 -13.35 19.32 22.72
N THR A 46 -13.82 18.31 23.45
CA THR A 46 -14.55 17.16 22.88
C THR A 46 -15.86 16.98 23.61
N VAL A 47 -16.97 17.00 22.86
CA VAL A 47 -18.31 16.66 23.36
C VAL A 47 -18.73 15.36 22.71
N LYS A 48 -19.02 14.34 23.53
CA LYS A 48 -19.39 13.00 23.05
C LYS A 48 -20.49 12.37 23.91
N ILE A 49 -21.33 11.57 23.27
CA ILE A 49 -22.41 10.81 23.94
C ILE A 49 -21.88 9.44 24.41
N GLY A 50 -21.11 8.75 23.55
CA GLY A 50 -20.54 7.44 23.85
C GLY A 50 -19.11 7.52 24.34
N GLN A 51 -18.73 6.66 25.30
CA GLN A 51 -17.39 6.60 25.88
C GLN A 51 -16.29 6.48 24.81
N PHE A 52 -16.50 5.64 23.79
CA PHE A 52 -15.53 5.36 22.72
C PHE A 52 -15.87 6.05 21.39
N ALA A 53 -16.78 7.03 21.38
CA ALA A 53 -17.23 7.69 20.16
C ALA A 53 -16.11 8.48 19.44
N ASP A 54 -15.02 8.78 20.17
CA ASP A 54 -13.83 9.47 19.69
C ASP A 54 -12.57 8.57 19.76
N LEU A 55 -12.70 7.24 19.63
CA LEU A 55 -11.57 6.31 19.75
C LEU A 55 -10.38 6.65 18.84
N ASN A 56 -10.63 7.25 17.67
CA ASN A 56 -9.60 7.70 16.71
C ASN A 56 -9.05 9.12 16.99
N ASN A 57 -9.37 9.72 18.14
CA ASN A 57 -8.94 11.07 18.49
C ASN A 57 -7.45 11.11 18.86
N ASN A 58 -6.67 11.84 18.07
CA ASN A 58 -5.21 11.94 18.25
C ASN A 58 -4.79 13.22 18.99
N SER A 59 -5.72 14.09 19.40
CA SER A 59 -5.40 15.34 20.13
C SER A 59 -5.30 15.16 21.65
N ARG A 60 -5.45 13.93 22.13
CA ARG A 60 -5.22 13.54 23.53
C ARG A 60 -4.62 12.13 23.59
N PRO A 61 -3.98 11.76 24.72
CA PRO A 61 -3.65 10.37 25.01
C PRO A 61 -4.90 9.48 24.99
N LYS A 62 -4.71 8.23 24.59
CA LYS A 62 -5.73 7.19 24.76
C LYS A 62 -5.86 6.82 26.22
N THR A 63 -7.06 6.43 26.64
CA THR A 63 -7.26 5.84 27.97
C THR A 63 -6.82 4.37 27.98
N GLU A 64 -6.67 3.78 29.16
CA GLU A 64 -6.32 2.36 29.30
C GLU A 64 -7.38 1.44 28.66
N GLU A 65 -8.67 1.81 28.78
CA GLU A 65 -9.77 1.05 28.18
C GLU A 65 -9.76 1.13 26.64
N GLU A 66 -9.43 2.30 26.09
CA GLU A 66 -9.26 2.48 24.65
C GLU A 66 -8.09 1.65 24.12
N LEU A 67 -6.97 1.64 24.84
CA LEU A 67 -5.80 0.82 24.50
C LEU A 67 -6.12 -0.67 24.60
N ALA A 68 -6.81 -1.11 25.65
CA ALA A 68 -7.22 -2.51 25.81
C ALA A 68 -8.16 -2.96 24.69
N LEU A 69 -9.09 -2.09 24.26
CA LEU A 69 -9.98 -2.38 23.14
C LEU A 69 -9.20 -2.54 21.83
N ILE A 70 -8.24 -1.66 21.55
CA ILE A 70 -7.39 -1.75 20.37
C ILE A 70 -6.48 -2.98 20.44
N GLN A 71 -5.94 -3.32 21.62
CA GLN A 71 -5.13 -4.51 21.83
C GLN A 71 -5.92 -5.79 21.55
N ASN A 72 -7.16 -5.88 22.05
CA ASN A 72 -8.04 -7.02 21.76
C ASN A 72 -8.27 -7.20 20.25
N MET A 73 -8.35 -6.11 19.49
CA MET A 73 -8.44 -6.17 18.03
C MET A 73 -7.13 -6.71 17.41
N VAL A 74 -5.98 -6.24 17.86
CA VAL A 74 -4.66 -6.75 17.42
C VAL A 74 -4.53 -8.24 17.69
N ASP A 75 -4.87 -8.68 18.91
CA ASP A 75 -4.82 -10.07 19.34
C ASP A 75 -5.76 -10.95 18.52
N SER A 76 -6.99 -10.47 18.25
CA SER A 76 -7.96 -11.19 17.42
C SER A 76 -7.46 -11.39 15.98
N ILE A 77 -6.85 -10.37 15.37
CA ILE A 77 -6.27 -10.47 14.03
C ILE A 77 -5.07 -11.42 14.04
N TYR A 78 -4.23 -11.36 15.08
CA TYR A 78 -3.07 -12.24 15.22
C TYR A 78 -3.48 -13.70 15.36
N GLU A 79 -4.46 -13.99 16.22
CA GLU A 79 -5.04 -15.33 16.40
C GLU A 79 -5.61 -15.88 15.10
N ARG A 80 -6.30 -15.04 14.33
CA ARG A 80 -6.79 -15.40 12.99
C ARG A 80 -5.64 -15.69 12.03
N PHE A 81 -4.55 -14.91 12.09
CA PHE A 81 -3.38 -15.11 11.23
C PHE A 81 -2.77 -16.49 11.47
N ILE A 82 -2.40 -16.79 12.71
CA ILE A 82 -1.71 -18.04 13.04
C ILE A 82 -2.61 -19.25 12.78
N THR A 83 -3.92 -19.12 13.01
CA THR A 83 -4.90 -20.18 12.72
C THR A 83 -4.98 -20.45 11.22
N ASN A 84 -5.08 -19.40 10.40
CA ASN A 84 -5.13 -19.57 8.96
C ASN A 84 -3.84 -20.17 8.39
N VAL A 85 -2.67 -19.74 8.88
CA VAL A 85 -1.39 -20.31 8.46
C VAL A 85 -1.31 -21.79 8.87
N ALA A 86 -1.72 -22.14 10.09
CA ALA A 86 -1.75 -23.52 10.55
C ALA A 86 -2.61 -24.41 9.63
N THR A 87 -3.82 -23.95 9.30
CA THR A 87 -4.71 -24.66 8.37
C THR A 87 -4.13 -24.75 6.97
N ALA A 88 -3.71 -23.64 6.38
CA ALA A 88 -3.28 -23.57 4.99
C ALA A 88 -1.98 -24.33 4.73
N ARG A 89 -1.09 -24.37 5.72
CA ARG A 89 0.22 -25.03 5.64
C ARG A 89 0.23 -26.42 6.28
N ASN A 90 -0.92 -26.88 6.78
CA ASN A 90 -1.08 -28.14 7.49
C ASN A 90 -0.03 -28.31 8.62
N LEU A 91 0.15 -27.25 9.41
CA LEU A 91 1.07 -27.21 10.55
C LEU A 91 0.28 -27.18 11.86
N PRO A 92 0.77 -27.78 12.96
CA PRO A 92 0.21 -27.57 14.29
C PRO A 92 0.19 -26.07 14.63
N LYS A 93 -0.92 -25.59 15.20
CA LYS A 93 -1.06 -24.16 15.54
C LYS A 93 0.01 -23.71 16.53
N GLU A 94 0.41 -24.58 17.45
CA GLU A 94 1.47 -24.36 18.43
C GLU A 94 2.82 -24.14 17.75
N LYS A 95 3.13 -24.93 16.71
CA LYS A 95 4.33 -24.76 15.90
C LYS A 95 4.30 -23.43 15.15
N VAL A 96 3.16 -23.05 14.59
CA VAL A 96 3.01 -21.74 13.93
C VAL A 96 3.21 -20.60 14.94
N ALA A 97 2.64 -20.70 16.13
CA ALA A 97 2.82 -19.70 17.19
C ALA A 97 4.30 -19.54 17.60
N GLU A 98 5.06 -20.64 17.65
CA GLU A 98 6.49 -20.63 17.98
C GLU A 98 7.35 -19.92 16.92
N ILE A 99 7.02 -20.10 15.64
CA ILE A 99 7.78 -19.54 14.50
C ILE A 99 7.26 -18.18 14.04
N ALA A 100 6.10 -17.74 14.57
CA ALA A 100 5.48 -16.45 14.30
C ALA A 100 6.08 -15.34 15.19
N GLN A 101 5.25 -14.53 15.85
CA GLN A 101 5.67 -13.38 16.68
C GLN A 101 6.38 -12.27 15.89
N GLY A 102 5.98 -12.07 14.63
CA GLY A 102 6.52 -11.00 13.78
C GLY A 102 7.93 -11.24 13.23
N ARG A 103 8.56 -12.38 13.53
CA ARG A 103 9.89 -12.74 13.03
C ARG A 103 9.90 -12.90 11.51
N VAL A 104 10.96 -12.43 10.87
CA VAL A 104 11.22 -12.66 9.44
C VAL A 104 12.10 -13.90 9.26
N TRP A 105 11.91 -14.58 8.14
CA TRP A 105 12.66 -15.77 7.76
C TRP A 105 13.24 -15.61 6.36
N SER A 106 14.43 -16.19 6.15
CA SER A 106 14.96 -16.40 4.80
C SER A 106 14.09 -17.41 4.04
N GLY A 107 14.18 -17.45 2.70
CA GLY A 107 13.44 -18.43 1.91
C GLY A 107 13.81 -19.86 2.31
N VAL A 108 15.11 -20.14 2.48
CA VAL A 108 15.62 -21.45 2.93
C VAL A 108 15.03 -21.83 4.29
N SER A 109 15.12 -20.95 5.29
CA SER A 109 14.54 -21.21 6.61
C SER A 109 13.03 -21.37 6.56
N ALA A 110 12.34 -20.57 5.74
CA ALA A 110 10.90 -20.67 5.57
C ALA A 110 10.49 -22.03 4.97
N GLN A 111 11.29 -22.59 4.06
CA GLN A 111 11.06 -23.93 3.53
C GLN A 111 11.24 -25.00 4.62
N GLU A 112 12.33 -24.93 5.40
CA GLU A 112 12.59 -25.86 6.52
C GLU A 112 11.46 -25.83 7.58
N LEU A 113 10.86 -24.65 7.79
CA LEU A 113 9.76 -24.46 8.73
C LEU A 113 8.39 -24.88 8.17
N GLY A 114 8.28 -25.16 6.86
CA GLY A 114 7.03 -25.52 6.17
C GLY A 114 6.18 -24.34 5.71
N LEU A 115 6.73 -23.12 5.80
CA LEU A 115 6.06 -21.89 5.35
C LEU A 115 6.14 -21.70 3.83
N VAL A 116 7.15 -22.29 3.19
CA VAL A 116 7.39 -22.29 1.73
C VAL A 116 7.52 -23.74 1.27
N ASP A 117 7.05 -24.06 0.07
CA ASP A 117 7.10 -25.42 -0.48
C ASP A 117 8.40 -25.67 -1.24
N GLU A 118 8.85 -24.72 -2.06
CA GLU A 118 9.99 -24.92 -2.94
C GLU A 118 10.84 -23.66 -3.13
N ILE A 119 12.16 -23.89 -3.22
CA ILE A 119 13.14 -22.85 -3.49
C ILE A 119 13.39 -22.72 -4.99
N THR A 120 12.79 -21.71 -5.60
CA THR A 120 12.90 -21.42 -7.03
C THR A 120 12.50 -19.98 -7.34
N GLY A 121 12.80 -19.53 -8.55
CA GLY A 121 12.42 -18.21 -9.07
C GLY A 121 11.00 -18.18 -9.67
N ILE A 122 10.64 -17.04 -10.23
CA ILE A 122 9.33 -16.83 -10.85
C ILE A 122 9.08 -17.78 -12.03
N GLU A 123 10.12 -18.14 -12.79
CA GLU A 123 10.05 -19.07 -13.91
C GLU A 123 9.59 -20.47 -13.44
N GLY A 124 10.08 -20.91 -12.28
CA GLY A 124 9.65 -22.17 -11.66
C GLY A 124 8.17 -22.14 -11.26
N ALA A 125 7.72 -21.03 -10.68
CA ALA A 125 6.32 -20.85 -10.31
C ALA A 125 5.39 -20.82 -11.54
N ILE A 126 5.78 -20.12 -12.62
CA ILE A 126 5.04 -20.08 -13.89
C ILE A 126 4.94 -21.48 -14.50
N LYS A 127 6.06 -22.21 -14.52
CA LYS A 127 6.09 -23.58 -15.06
C LYS A 127 5.16 -24.50 -14.26
N PHE A 128 5.22 -24.44 -12.93
CA PHE A 128 4.30 -25.20 -12.07
C PHE A 128 2.83 -24.84 -12.33
N ALA A 129 2.51 -23.55 -12.49
CA ALA A 129 1.15 -23.12 -12.79
C ALA A 129 0.66 -23.67 -14.14
N ALA A 130 1.52 -23.64 -15.18
CA ALA A 130 1.19 -24.18 -16.50
C ALA A 130 1.03 -25.71 -16.50
N GLU A 131 1.91 -26.42 -15.79
CA GLU A 131 1.81 -27.87 -15.59
C GLU A 131 0.52 -28.24 -14.85
N LYS A 132 0.21 -27.51 -13.76
CA LYS A 132 -1.00 -27.72 -12.96
C LYS A 132 -2.29 -27.44 -13.74
N ALA A 133 -2.25 -26.51 -14.68
CA ALA A 133 -3.37 -26.18 -15.56
C ALA A 133 -3.43 -27.03 -16.84
N GLU A 134 -2.56 -28.03 -16.99
CA GLU A 134 -2.52 -28.97 -18.13
C GLU A 134 -2.40 -28.28 -19.50
N LEU A 135 -1.65 -27.17 -19.59
CA LEU A 135 -1.58 -26.33 -20.80
C LEU A 135 -0.63 -26.84 -21.90
N GLY A 136 0.17 -27.88 -21.63
CA GLY A 136 1.22 -28.36 -22.54
C GLY A 136 2.35 -27.33 -22.76
N ASP A 137 2.95 -27.32 -23.94
CA ASP A 137 4.13 -26.47 -24.25
C ASP A 137 3.79 -25.16 -25.01
N GLY A 138 2.51 -24.92 -25.31
CA GLY A 138 2.05 -23.84 -26.19
C GLY A 138 1.60 -22.55 -25.50
N TRP A 139 1.87 -22.38 -24.21
CA TRP A 139 1.37 -21.24 -23.42
C TRP A 139 2.24 -19.99 -23.55
N LYS A 140 1.67 -18.85 -23.16
CA LYS A 140 2.34 -17.54 -23.08
C LYS A 140 1.94 -16.84 -21.80
N VAL A 141 2.87 -16.09 -21.22
CA VAL A 141 2.61 -15.24 -20.07
C VAL A 141 2.11 -13.89 -20.56
N GLU A 142 1.00 -13.44 -20.00
CA GLU A 142 0.51 -12.06 -20.18
C GLU A 142 0.58 -11.33 -18.84
N GLU A 143 1.18 -10.14 -18.84
CA GLU A 143 1.26 -9.28 -17.65
C GLU A 143 0.18 -8.21 -17.67
N TYR A 144 -0.46 -8.00 -16.52
CA TYR A 144 -1.50 -7.00 -16.31
C TYR A 144 -1.13 -6.04 -15.16
N PRO A 145 -1.50 -4.74 -15.25
CA PRO A 145 -2.14 -4.11 -16.40
C PRO A 145 -1.18 -4.07 -17.60
N LYS A 146 -1.72 -4.24 -18.83
CA LYS A 146 -0.90 -4.26 -20.04
C LYS A 146 -0.07 -2.98 -20.09
N SER A 147 1.25 -3.11 -20.00
CA SER A 147 2.13 -1.95 -20.10
C SER A 147 1.91 -1.30 -21.47
N ARG A 148 1.95 0.04 -21.53
CA ARG A 148 1.74 0.76 -22.79
C ARG A 148 2.72 0.25 -23.84
N SER A 149 2.21 -0.02 -25.05
CA SER A 149 3.01 -0.57 -26.15
C SER A 149 4.16 0.37 -26.51
N LEU A 150 5.20 -0.17 -27.16
CA LEU A 150 6.37 0.62 -27.56
C LEU A 150 5.98 1.81 -28.45
N GLU A 151 4.99 1.61 -29.32
CA GLU A 151 4.42 2.64 -30.18
C GLU A 151 3.74 3.73 -29.34
N GLN A 152 3.02 3.37 -28.28
CA GLN A 152 2.40 4.34 -27.37
C GLN A 152 3.44 5.14 -26.58
N ARG A 153 4.59 4.54 -26.24
CA ARG A 153 5.72 5.22 -25.58
C ARG A 153 6.46 6.16 -26.53
N ILE A 154 6.73 5.71 -27.76
CA ILE A 154 7.39 6.51 -28.82
C ILE A 154 6.49 7.67 -29.28
N PHE A 155 5.19 7.42 -29.48
CA PHE A 155 4.23 8.47 -29.82
C PHE A 155 4.20 9.55 -28.74
N ARG A 156 4.26 9.19 -27.45
CA ARG A 156 4.37 10.18 -26.36
C ARG A 156 5.68 10.96 -26.39
N SER A 157 6.82 10.30 -26.62
CA SER A 157 8.11 10.99 -26.63
C SER A 157 8.29 11.91 -27.83
N LEU A 158 7.66 11.60 -28.97
CA LEU A 158 7.71 12.40 -30.19
C LEU A 158 6.63 13.48 -30.24
N SER A 159 5.43 13.22 -29.72
CA SER A 159 4.34 14.21 -29.72
C SER A 159 4.49 15.26 -28.63
N GLY A 160 5.28 15.01 -27.57
CA GLY A 160 5.42 15.93 -26.43
C GLY A 160 4.12 16.16 -25.65
N VAL A 161 3.04 15.49 -26.04
CA VAL A 161 1.74 15.54 -25.39
C VAL A 161 1.71 14.44 -24.35
N GLU A 162 1.66 14.82 -23.08
CA GLU A 162 1.16 13.94 -22.03
C GLU A 162 -0.30 13.67 -22.31
N ALA A 163 -0.57 12.67 -23.14
CA ALA A 163 -1.88 12.06 -23.22
C ALA A 163 -2.09 11.30 -21.89
N GLU A 164 -2.44 12.05 -20.85
CA GLU A 164 -3.36 11.58 -19.83
C GLU A 164 -4.68 11.30 -20.55
N ILE A 165 -4.78 10.14 -21.19
CA ILE A 165 -6.09 9.52 -21.38
C ILE A 165 -6.46 8.97 -20.00
N SER A 166 -6.81 9.90 -19.09
CA SER A 166 -7.53 9.57 -17.89
C SER A 166 -8.95 9.28 -18.33
N THR A 167 -9.37 8.02 -18.25
CA THR A 167 -10.76 7.62 -18.52
C THR A 167 -11.70 7.95 -17.35
N SER A 168 -11.23 8.68 -16.36
CA SER A 168 -12.05 9.21 -15.28
C SER A 168 -12.52 10.61 -15.65
N PRO A 169 -13.83 10.93 -15.54
CA PRO A 169 -14.28 12.31 -15.60
C PRO A 169 -13.51 13.08 -14.53
N VAL A 170 -12.70 14.05 -14.94
CA VAL A 170 -11.98 14.90 -13.98
C VAL A 170 -13.04 15.64 -13.18
N ASP A 171 -13.13 15.34 -11.88
CA ASP A 171 -14.06 16.04 -10.99
C ASP A 171 -13.79 17.55 -11.08
N PRO A 172 -14.83 18.41 -11.16
CA PRO A 172 -14.67 19.85 -11.32
C PRO A 172 -13.69 20.51 -10.34
N LEU A 173 -13.52 20.00 -9.12
CA LEU A 173 -12.53 20.52 -8.17
C LEU A 173 -11.08 20.25 -8.61
N THR A 174 -10.83 19.09 -9.20
CA THR A 174 -9.50 18.71 -9.69
C THR A 174 -9.12 19.54 -10.92
N ALA A 175 -10.09 19.83 -11.79
CA ALA A 175 -9.88 20.70 -12.96
C ALA A 175 -9.53 22.14 -12.54
N GLU A 176 -10.24 22.70 -11.56
CA GLU A 176 -9.92 24.03 -11.01
C GLU A 176 -8.57 24.03 -10.28
N PHE A 177 -8.21 22.96 -9.57
CA PHE A 177 -6.91 22.84 -8.92
C PHE A 177 -5.76 22.81 -9.94
N GLN A 178 -5.90 22.07 -11.03
CA GLN A 178 -4.92 22.05 -12.12
C GLN A 178 -4.78 23.42 -12.80
N LYS A 179 -5.88 24.12 -13.01
CA LYS A 179 -5.89 25.49 -13.55
C LYS A 179 -5.15 26.47 -12.63
N LEU A 180 -5.40 26.40 -11.32
CA LEU A 180 -4.69 27.20 -10.31
C LEU A 180 -3.19 26.89 -10.31
N GLN A 181 -2.80 25.61 -10.39
CA GLN A 181 -1.38 25.23 -10.48
C GLN A 181 -0.70 25.83 -11.72
N GLN A 182 -1.36 25.77 -12.88
CA GLN A 182 -0.83 26.38 -14.11
C GLN A 182 -0.69 27.91 -13.97
N GLU A 183 -1.64 28.58 -13.32
CA GLU A 183 -1.54 30.00 -13.04
C GLU A 183 -0.38 30.33 -12.09
N LEU A 184 -0.21 29.57 -11.01
CA LEU A 184 0.91 29.75 -10.08
C LEU A 184 2.27 29.50 -10.76
N ALA A 185 2.36 28.52 -11.64
CA ALA A 185 3.57 28.27 -12.43
C ALA A 185 3.89 29.48 -13.33
N SER A 186 2.88 30.08 -13.97
CA SER A 186 3.06 31.28 -14.79
C SER A 186 3.57 32.47 -13.98
N LEU A 187 3.10 32.65 -12.74
CA LEU A 187 3.57 33.73 -11.85
C LEU A 187 5.00 33.51 -11.37
N ARG A 188 5.37 32.26 -11.07
CA ARG A 188 6.75 31.91 -10.67
C ARG A 188 7.77 32.09 -11.79
N ALA A 189 7.33 32.01 -13.05
CA ALA A 189 8.18 32.24 -14.20
C ALA A 189 8.44 33.75 -14.46
N MET A 190 7.69 34.65 -13.82
CA MET A 190 7.91 36.08 -13.93
C MET A 190 9.02 36.52 -12.96
N ASN A 191 9.91 37.40 -13.42
CA ASN A 191 11.13 37.78 -12.69
C ASN A 191 11.33 39.30 -12.68
N ASP A 192 10.27 40.07 -12.42
CA ASP A 192 10.40 41.50 -12.23
C ASP A 192 11.06 41.78 -10.86
N PRO A 193 12.18 42.52 -10.81
CA PRO A 193 12.95 42.73 -9.58
C PRO A 193 12.22 43.59 -8.53
N TYR A 194 11.14 44.29 -8.90
CA TYR A 194 10.30 45.05 -7.98
C TYR A 194 8.98 44.31 -7.65
N GLY A 195 8.75 43.14 -8.26
CA GLY A 195 7.58 42.30 -8.02
C GLY A 195 6.26 42.88 -8.53
N ILE A 196 6.30 43.84 -9.47
CA ILE A 196 5.09 44.50 -9.98
C ILE A 196 4.74 43.93 -11.36
N TYR A 197 3.57 43.31 -11.45
CA TYR A 197 3.10 42.66 -12.68
C TYR A 197 1.75 43.24 -13.12
N THR A 198 1.62 43.56 -14.41
CA THR A 198 0.33 43.88 -15.04
C THR A 198 -0.09 42.72 -15.92
N ARG A 199 -1.29 42.18 -15.69
CA ARG A 199 -1.84 41.05 -16.45
C ARG A 199 -3.30 41.30 -16.76
N LEU A 200 -3.75 40.82 -17.92
CA LEU A 200 -5.17 40.77 -18.26
C LEU A 200 -5.91 39.76 -17.35
N PRO A 201 -7.19 39.98 -17.01
CA PRO A 201 -7.95 39.07 -16.16
C PRO A 201 -8.30 37.73 -16.84
N PHE A 202 -7.77 37.49 -18.05
CA PHE A 202 -7.91 36.27 -18.81
C PHE A 202 -6.61 36.00 -19.58
N ASN A 203 -6.34 34.73 -19.88
CA ASN A 203 -5.25 34.33 -20.76
C ASN A 203 -5.79 34.18 -22.18
N LEU A 204 -5.15 34.85 -23.14
CA LEU A 204 -5.38 34.58 -24.56
C LEU A 204 -4.70 33.25 -24.92
N ARG A 205 -5.51 32.24 -25.25
CA ARG A 205 -5.05 31.03 -25.94
C ARG A 205 -5.36 31.21 -27.42
N ILE A 206 -4.34 31.12 -28.26
CA ILE A 206 -4.51 31.02 -29.70
C ILE A 206 -4.24 29.56 -30.01
N ASP A 207 -5.27 28.87 -30.49
CA ASP A 207 -5.18 27.48 -30.95
C ASP A 207 -4.54 27.40 -32.35
#